data_AF-A0A5C6ZYT1-F1
#
_entry.id   AF-A0A5C6ZYT1-F1
#
_cell.length_a   1.000
_cell.length_b   1.000
_cell.length_c   1.000
_cell.angle_alpha   90.00
_cell.angle_beta   90.00
_cell.angle_gamma   90.00
#
_symmetry.space_group_name_H-M   'P 1'
#
loop_
_entity.id
_entity.type
_entity.pdbx_description
1 polymer ?
#
loop_
_entity_poly.entity_id
_entity_poly.type
_entity_poly.pdbx_seq_one_letter_code
_entity_poly.pdbx_strand_id
1 'polypeptide(L)'
;MTAAHAGHSVAHFNKTIAMTIFRPGAEHAALDDFPDAHRRLLTLGVGLFPILRKDEKVWLEIPRAMLNKPFLFTINISSSIGERGFYASQMGPEIMAEWRRIGNTIQLVALNTEFRAEGGGKRAGEEAFSPSLLAAGPVASADHPERKAFLVDAGLLLSDIPGMSTRLEMAYRLPYNVDRGNSYFELTRADEKLTTLNAKVHYFTPRIPAPPLVAPPVPVPTPPQATPDPRSMFMGFVYNFRALPEEKMSPRRADGRLGHFTETFTDLSDDLKANPRVHYINRWRLEKKDPAAALSEPVEPITYWMDKNIPPKYRAAVEAGILEWNKAFEKIGFKDAVVAKQQPDDADWDNMDASHASIRWFVARTWASPSGRAMSIRAPARSWTPTSA
;
A
#
# COMPACT_ATOMS: atom_id res chain seq x y z
N MET A 1 -68.69 8.84 -37.01
CA MET A 1 -68.30 9.08 -38.41
C MET A 1 -67.47 7.91 -38.89
N THR A 2 -68.00 7.21 -39.91
CA THR A 2 -67.35 6.32 -40.91
C THR A 2 -66.25 5.36 -40.43
N ALA A 3 -66.52 4.05 -40.37
CA ALA A 3 -66.49 3.07 -41.48
C ALA A 3 -65.09 2.41 -41.57
N ALA A 4 -64.86 1.15 -41.95
CA ALA A 4 -65.63 -0.05 -42.20
C ALA A 4 -64.60 -1.11 -42.69
N HIS A 5 -64.84 -2.40 -42.43
CA HIS A 5 -64.31 -3.58 -43.17
C HIS A 5 -62.79 -3.86 -43.11
N ALA A 6 -62.26 -5.05 -43.39
CA ALA A 6 -62.62 -6.46 -43.31
C ALA A 6 -61.40 -7.21 -43.91
N GLY A 7 -61.15 -8.48 -43.53
CA GLY A 7 -60.53 -9.45 -44.46
C GLY A 7 -59.08 -9.88 -44.22
N HIS A 8 -58.96 -11.10 -43.67
CA HIS A 8 -57.97 -12.17 -43.84
C HIS A 8 -56.78 -12.02 -44.81
N SER A 9 -55.58 -12.45 -44.37
CA SER A 9 -54.89 -13.70 -44.78
C SER A 9 -53.35 -13.60 -44.89
N VAL A 10 -52.68 -14.42 -44.07
CA VAL A 10 -51.47 -15.25 -44.32
C VAL A 10 -50.12 -14.62 -44.72
N ALA A 11 -49.16 -14.84 -43.80
CA ALA A 11 -47.72 -15.08 -43.94
C ALA A 11 -46.81 -14.11 -44.72
N HIS A 12 -45.87 -13.48 -44.02
CA HIS A 12 -44.45 -13.80 -44.18
C HIS A 12 -43.59 -13.15 -43.09
N PHE A 13 -42.55 -13.89 -42.72
CA PHE A 13 -41.39 -13.55 -41.89
C PHE A 13 -40.96 -12.08 -41.90
N ASN A 14 -40.76 -11.49 -40.71
CA ASN A 14 -39.52 -10.76 -40.42
C ASN A 14 -39.28 -10.65 -38.91
N LYS A 15 -38.40 -11.52 -38.38
CA LYS A 15 -37.73 -11.31 -37.10
C LYS A 15 -36.73 -10.17 -37.29
N THR A 16 -37.04 -8.99 -36.78
CA THR A 16 -36.03 -7.93 -36.61
C THR A 16 -35.10 -8.38 -35.49
N ILE A 17 -33.97 -8.96 -35.89
CA ILE A 17 -32.81 -9.23 -35.04
C ILE A 17 -32.20 -7.86 -34.70
N ALA A 18 -32.30 -7.45 -33.45
CA ALA A 18 -31.46 -6.38 -32.94
C ALA A 18 -30.01 -6.87 -32.96
N MET A 19 -29.22 -6.28 -33.85
CA MET A 19 -27.78 -6.49 -33.99
C MET A 19 -27.07 -6.03 -32.69
N THR A 20 -26.92 -6.94 -31.73
CA THR A 20 -25.86 -6.82 -30.73
C THR A 20 -24.55 -7.07 -31.47
N ILE A 21 -23.73 -6.03 -31.61
CA ILE A 21 -22.36 -6.15 -32.11
C ILE A 21 -21.57 -6.94 -31.05
N PHE A 22 -21.56 -8.27 -31.19
CA PHE A 22 -20.59 -9.12 -30.52
C PHE A 22 -19.23 -8.81 -31.17
N ARG A 23 -18.32 -8.24 -30.39
CA ARG A 23 -16.89 -8.25 -30.74
C ARG A 23 -16.46 -9.72 -30.81
N PRO A 24 -15.87 -10.21 -31.91
CA PRO A 24 -15.29 -11.54 -31.93
C PRO A 24 -14.18 -11.61 -30.88
N GLY A 25 -14.17 -12.72 -30.14
CA GLY A 25 -13.29 -12.97 -29.01
C GLY A 25 -11.83 -12.78 -29.38
N ALA A 26 -11.09 -12.09 -28.51
CA ALA A 26 -9.65 -12.21 -28.50
C ALA A 26 -9.32 -13.69 -28.25
N GLU A 27 -8.67 -14.35 -29.22
CA GLU A 27 -8.06 -15.65 -28.97
C GLU A 27 -7.18 -15.53 -27.72
N HIS A 28 -7.60 -16.22 -26.66
CA HIS A 28 -6.81 -16.34 -25.45
C HIS A 28 -5.57 -17.15 -25.82
N ALA A 29 -4.42 -16.48 -25.99
CA ALA A 29 -3.15 -17.16 -26.07
C ALA A 29 -3.06 -18.15 -24.90
N ALA A 30 -2.77 -19.42 -25.22
CA ALA A 30 -2.63 -20.46 -24.21
C ALA A 30 -1.58 -20.02 -23.18
N LEU A 31 -1.97 -19.99 -21.92
CA LEU A 31 -1.05 -19.67 -20.83
C LEU A 31 0.03 -20.75 -20.76
N ASP A 32 1.27 -20.33 -20.50
CA ASP A 32 2.37 -21.27 -20.28
C ASP A 32 2.00 -22.25 -19.14
N ASP A 33 2.31 -23.53 -19.35
CA ASP A 33 2.06 -24.60 -18.38
C ASP A 33 2.84 -24.34 -17.08
N PHE A 34 2.11 -24.30 -15.95
CA PHE A 34 2.67 -24.00 -14.62
C PHE A 34 3.95 -24.82 -14.28
N PRO A 35 4.04 -26.14 -14.57
CA PRO A 35 5.21 -26.95 -14.21
C PRO A 35 6.53 -26.46 -14.81
N ASP A 36 6.53 -25.89 -16.02
CA ASP A 36 7.76 -25.42 -16.68
C ASP A 36 8.20 -24.04 -16.19
N ALA A 37 7.26 -23.21 -15.72
CA ALA A 37 7.59 -21.95 -15.06
C ALA A 37 8.36 -22.19 -13.75
N HIS A 38 7.94 -23.16 -12.92
CA HIS A 38 8.50 -23.35 -11.58
C HIS A 38 9.86 -24.07 -11.54
N ARG A 39 10.15 -24.99 -12.46
CA ARG A 39 11.37 -25.82 -12.44
C ARG A 39 12.69 -25.03 -12.52
N ARG A 40 12.64 -23.75 -12.91
CA ARG A 40 13.80 -22.87 -13.09
C ARG A 40 13.75 -21.61 -12.22
N LEU A 41 12.81 -21.54 -11.27
CA LEU A 41 12.61 -20.38 -10.40
C LEU A 41 13.12 -20.68 -8.98
N LEU A 42 13.83 -19.73 -8.37
CA LEU A 42 14.18 -19.79 -6.96
C LEU A 42 12.98 -19.35 -6.13
N THR A 43 12.47 -20.22 -5.26
CA THR A 43 11.45 -19.87 -4.26
C THR A 43 12.12 -19.08 -3.14
N LEU A 44 11.71 -17.81 -2.95
CA LEU A 44 12.30 -16.89 -1.97
C LEU A 44 11.49 -16.79 -0.66
N GLY A 45 10.76 -17.87 -0.32
CA GLY A 45 10.01 -18.02 0.92
C GLY A 45 8.54 -18.41 0.74
N VAL A 46 7.93 -18.92 1.82
CA VAL A 46 6.48 -19.14 1.92
C VAL A 46 5.90 -17.95 2.65
N GLY A 47 5.33 -17.00 1.91
CA GLY A 47 4.62 -15.87 2.50
C GLY A 47 3.20 -15.73 2.00
N LEU A 48 2.54 -14.63 2.36
CA LEU A 48 1.15 -14.37 1.95
C LEU A 48 0.97 -14.57 0.44
N PHE A 49 1.93 -14.05 -0.32
CA PHE A 49 2.15 -14.35 -1.73
C PHE A 49 3.61 -14.82 -1.89
N PRO A 50 3.86 -16.12 -2.10
CA PRO A 50 5.21 -16.63 -2.35
C PRO A 50 5.86 -15.90 -3.53
N ILE A 51 7.18 -15.70 -3.44
CA ILE A 51 7.95 -14.97 -4.44
C ILE A 51 8.83 -15.94 -5.20
N LEU A 52 8.80 -15.83 -6.51
CA LEU A 52 9.65 -16.58 -7.42
C LEU A 52 10.53 -15.60 -8.19
N ARG A 53 11.83 -15.89 -8.28
CA ARG A 53 12.77 -15.07 -9.05
C ARG A 53 13.56 -15.92 -10.03
N LYS A 54 13.76 -15.39 -11.23
CA LYS A 54 14.73 -15.86 -12.21
C LYS A 54 15.27 -14.67 -12.97
N ASP A 55 16.60 -14.54 -12.97
CA ASP A 55 17.30 -13.38 -13.49
C ASP A 55 16.73 -12.09 -12.84
N GLU A 56 16.35 -11.11 -13.67
CA GLU A 56 15.74 -9.85 -13.22
C GLU A 56 14.22 -9.89 -13.09
N LYS A 57 13.57 -11.03 -13.42
CA LYS A 57 12.12 -11.16 -13.33
C LYS A 57 11.70 -11.70 -11.96
N VAL A 58 10.69 -11.07 -11.40
CA VAL A 58 10.07 -11.43 -10.12
C VAL A 58 8.60 -11.73 -10.36
N TRP A 59 8.15 -12.87 -9.87
CA TRP A 59 6.75 -13.27 -9.90
C TRP A 59 6.21 -13.43 -8.49
N LEU A 60 4.96 -13.03 -8.33
CA LEU A 60 4.15 -13.35 -7.16
C LEU A 60 3.27 -14.55 -7.49
N GLU A 61 3.25 -15.51 -6.60
CA GLU A 61 2.28 -16.58 -6.63
C GLU A 61 1.04 -16.19 -5.85
N ILE A 62 -0.10 -16.16 -6.53
CA ILE A 62 -1.39 -15.77 -5.94
C ILE A 62 -2.24 -17.02 -5.79
N PRO A 63 -2.51 -17.47 -4.55
CA PRO A 63 -3.49 -18.53 -4.30
C PRO A 63 -4.88 -18.09 -4.76
N ARG A 64 -5.65 -18.99 -5.39
CA ARG A 64 -7.05 -18.68 -5.76
C ARG A 64 -7.90 -18.26 -4.56
N ALA A 65 -7.60 -18.81 -3.38
CA ALA A 65 -8.27 -18.47 -2.13
C ALA A 65 -8.05 -17.01 -1.67
N MET A 66 -7.08 -16.29 -2.25
CA MET A 66 -6.80 -14.88 -1.98
C MET A 66 -7.46 -13.92 -2.99
N LEU A 67 -8.15 -14.42 -4.01
CA LEU A 67 -8.91 -13.58 -4.93
C LEU A 67 -10.11 -12.95 -4.23
N ASN A 68 -10.32 -11.65 -4.46
CA ASN A 68 -11.37 -10.83 -3.83
C ASN A 68 -11.36 -10.91 -2.29
N LYS A 69 -10.19 -11.23 -1.71
CA LYS A 69 -9.96 -11.22 -0.28
C LYS A 69 -9.08 -10.01 0.07
N PRO A 70 -9.56 -9.09 0.91
CA PRO A 70 -8.79 -7.93 1.31
C PRO A 70 -7.53 -8.31 2.09
N PHE A 71 -6.45 -7.60 1.83
CA PHE A 71 -5.21 -7.60 2.58
C PHE A 71 -4.72 -6.16 2.74
N LEU A 72 -3.81 -5.96 3.68
CA LEU A 72 -3.18 -4.65 3.83
C LEU A 72 -2.02 -4.52 2.85
N PHE A 73 -2.05 -3.47 2.04
CA PHE A 73 -0.98 -3.07 1.15
C PHE A 73 -0.37 -1.75 1.63
N THR A 74 0.89 -1.78 2.09
CA THR A 74 1.57 -0.54 2.54
C THR A 74 2.79 -0.25 1.69
N ILE A 75 3.05 1.03 1.51
CA ILE A 75 4.16 1.54 0.71
C ILE A 75 5.00 2.43 1.62
N ASN A 76 6.28 2.11 1.81
CA ASN A 76 7.22 3.01 2.47
C ASN A 76 8.28 3.49 1.49
N ILE A 77 8.91 4.62 1.80
CA ILE A 77 9.93 5.24 0.95
C ILE A 77 11.30 4.91 1.56
N SER A 78 12.04 3.98 0.96
CA SER A 78 13.35 3.56 1.46
C SER A 78 14.48 4.51 1.11
N SER A 79 14.39 5.14 -0.06
CA SER A 79 15.36 6.15 -0.49
C SER A 79 14.70 7.18 -1.39
N SER A 80 15.24 8.40 -1.37
CA SER A 80 14.71 9.51 -2.15
C SER A 80 15.80 10.57 -2.39
N ILE A 81 15.44 11.68 -3.02
CA ILE A 81 16.39 12.75 -3.41
C ILE A 81 16.82 13.66 -2.25
N GLY A 82 16.24 13.50 -1.06
CA GLY A 82 16.71 14.17 0.15
C GLY A 82 16.33 15.64 0.26
N GLU A 83 15.36 16.16 -0.50
CA GLU A 83 14.98 17.58 -0.48
C GLU A 83 13.48 17.78 -0.75
N ARG A 84 12.95 18.96 -0.40
CA ARG A 84 11.55 19.39 -0.69
C ARG A 84 10.47 18.35 -0.36
N GLY A 85 10.63 17.62 0.75
CA GLY A 85 9.64 16.63 1.20
C GLY A 85 9.81 15.23 0.62
N PHE A 86 10.84 15.00 -0.20
CA PHE A 86 11.25 13.71 -0.74
C PHE A 86 12.41 13.15 0.08
N TYR A 87 12.10 12.47 1.18
CA TYR A 87 13.10 11.98 2.11
C TYR A 87 13.08 10.46 2.22
N ALA A 88 14.22 9.88 2.56
CA ALA A 88 14.28 8.46 2.92
C ALA A 88 13.50 8.20 4.22
N SER A 89 13.17 6.94 4.45
CA SER A 89 12.52 6.45 5.67
C SER A 89 11.12 7.03 5.94
N GLN A 90 10.48 7.65 4.95
CA GLN A 90 9.13 8.18 5.08
C GLN A 90 8.10 7.05 5.02
N MET A 91 7.05 7.20 5.83
CA MET A 91 5.84 6.40 5.70
C MET A 91 5.05 6.90 4.50
N GLY A 92 4.65 5.98 3.63
CA GLY A 92 3.73 6.26 2.53
C GLY A 92 2.33 5.72 2.84
N PRO A 93 1.49 5.56 1.80
CA PRO A 93 0.11 5.11 1.95
C PRO A 93 -0.02 3.72 2.57
N GLU A 94 -1.06 3.55 3.39
CA GLU A 94 -1.58 2.26 3.83
C GLU A 94 -2.95 2.06 3.19
N ILE A 95 -3.10 1.00 2.42
CA ILE A 95 -4.24 0.78 1.54
C ILE A 95 -4.83 -0.59 1.84
N MET A 96 -6.15 -0.66 2.04
CA MET A 96 -6.85 -1.94 1.97
C MET A 96 -6.97 -2.34 0.50
N ALA A 97 -6.32 -3.43 0.09
CA ALA A 97 -6.27 -3.84 -1.30
C ALA A 97 -6.69 -5.30 -1.48
N GLU A 98 -7.06 -5.67 -2.69
CA GLU A 98 -7.37 -7.05 -3.06
C GLU A 98 -6.91 -7.37 -4.48
N TRP A 99 -6.75 -8.66 -4.76
CA TRP A 99 -6.50 -9.16 -6.11
C TRP A 99 -7.81 -9.54 -6.79
N ARG A 100 -8.08 -8.98 -7.99
CA ARG A 100 -9.22 -9.36 -8.82
C ARG A 100 -8.76 -9.97 -10.14
N ARG A 101 -9.32 -11.12 -10.52
CA ARG A 101 -9.05 -11.75 -11.80
C ARG A 101 -10.24 -11.52 -12.75
N ILE A 102 -9.97 -10.90 -13.90
CA ILE A 102 -10.93 -10.64 -14.97
C ILE A 102 -10.39 -11.28 -16.25
N GLY A 103 -10.92 -12.44 -16.63
CA GLY A 103 -10.39 -13.24 -17.74
C GLY A 103 -8.91 -13.58 -17.52
N ASN A 104 -8.07 -13.09 -18.44
CA ASN A 104 -6.60 -13.28 -18.37
C ASN A 104 -5.85 -12.12 -17.68
N THR A 105 -6.57 -11.16 -17.09
CA THR A 105 -5.96 -10.02 -16.41
C THR A 105 -6.11 -10.17 -14.90
N ILE A 106 -5.04 -9.90 -14.18
CA ILE A 106 -5.04 -9.72 -12.73
C ILE A 106 -4.93 -8.23 -12.42
N GLN A 107 -5.69 -7.78 -11.43
CA GLN A 107 -5.75 -6.40 -10.98
C GLN A 107 -5.44 -6.32 -9.49
N LEU A 108 -4.57 -5.40 -9.09
CA LEU A 108 -4.44 -4.93 -7.72
C LEU A 108 -5.38 -3.75 -7.53
N VAL A 109 -6.40 -3.93 -6.69
CA VAL A 109 -7.47 -2.95 -6.51
C VAL A 109 -7.45 -2.43 -5.07
N ALA A 110 -7.39 -1.12 -4.90
CA ALA A 110 -7.58 -0.43 -3.64
C ALA A 110 -9.08 -0.29 -3.34
N LEU A 111 -9.49 -0.72 -2.14
CA LEU A 111 -10.86 -0.59 -1.66
C LEU A 111 -11.10 0.80 -1.08
N ASN A 112 -12.30 1.33 -1.27
CA ASN A 112 -12.70 2.57 -0.63
C ASN A 112 -13.07 2.29 0.84
N THR A 113 -12.25 2.79 1.77
CA THR A 113 -12.49 2.67 3.21
C THR A 113 -12.94 3.99 3.85
N GLU A 114 -13.00 5.07 3.07
CA GLU A 114 -13.36 6.42 3.50
C GLU A 114 -14.86 6.66 3.53
N PHE A 115 -15.63 5.98 2.68
CA PHE A 115 -17.08 6.07 2.62
C PHE A 115 -17.67 4.68 2.81
N ARG A 116 -18.48 4.51 3.86
CA ARG A 116 -19.03 3.21 4.26
C ARG A 116 -20.53 3.31 4.37
N ALA A 117 -21.21 2.30 3.87
CA ALA A 117 -22.65 2.12 4.07
C ALA A 117 -22.91 0.66 4.46
N GLU A 118 -23.73 0.47 5.48
CA GLU A 118 -24.13 -0.85 5.97
C GLU A 118 -25.65 -1.02 5.86
N GLY A 119 -26.14 -2.24 6.16
CA GLY A 119 -27.57 -2.55 6.11
C GLY A 119 -28.19 -2.32 4.71
N GLY A 120 -29.34 -1.66 4.67
CA GLY A 120 -30.05 -1.37 3.42
C GLY A 120 -29.30 -0.44 2.46
N GLY A 121 -28.34 0.36 2.95
CA GLY A 121 -27.54 1.28 2.15
C GLY A 121 -26.28 0.68 1.52
N LYS A 122 -25.89 -0.55 1.92
CA LYS A 122 -24.62 -1.17 1.51
C LYS A 122 -24.40 -1.16 0.00
N ARG A 123 -25.40 -1.64 -0.75
CA ARG A 123 -25.34 -1.70 -2.22
C ARG A 123 -25.20 -0.31 -2.86
N ALA A 124 -25.96 0.66 -2.39
CA ALA A 124 -25.88 2.03 -2.91
C ALA A 124 -24.49 2.64 -2.64
N GLY A 125 -23.89 2.36 -1.47
CA GLY A 125 -22.52 2.75 -1.17
C GLY A 125 -21.51 2.11 -2.11
N GLU A 126 -21.60 0.79 -2.35
CA GLU A 126 -20.72 0.06 -3.27
C GLU A 126 -20.84 0.56 -4.73
N GLU A 127 -22.04 0.97 -5.16
CA GLU A 127 -22.28 1.53 -6.50
C GLU A 127 -21.84 3.00 -6.61
N ALA A 128 -21.92 3.77 -5.51
CA ALA A 128 -21.57 5.20 -5.49
C ALA A 128 -20.07 5.46 -5.33
N PHE A 129 -19.36 4.63 -4.56
CA PHE A 129 -17.94 4.85 -4.24
C PHE A 129 -17.06 3.80 -4.89
N SER A 130 -16.43 4.21 -6.00
CA SER A 130 -15.60 3.33 -6.80
C SER A 130 -14.29 2.95 -6.08
N PRO A 131 -13.86 1.68 -6.16
CA PRO A 131 -12.49 1.30 -5.80
C PRO A 131 -11.49 1.81 -6.86
N SER A 132 -10.20 1.86 -6.53
CA SER A 132 -9.16 2.36 -7.43
C SER A 132 -8.27 1.23 -7.95
N LEU A 133 -8.04 1.19 -9.27
CA LEU A 133 -7.09 0.26 -9.87
C LEU A 133 -5.66 0.77 -9.63
N LEU A 134 -4.89 0.07 -8.80
CA LEU A 134 -3.49 0.44 -8.51
C LEU A 134 -2.55 -0.07 -9.59
N ALA A 135 -2.76 -1.31 -10.04
CA ALA A 135 -1.95 -1.93 -11.06
C ALA A 135 -2.71 -3.09 -11.73
N ALA A 136 -2.33 -3.42 -12.96
CA ALA A 136 -2.87 -4.57 -13.68
C ALA A 136 -1.80 -5.20 -14.57
N GLY A 137 -1.96 -6.49 -14.83
CA GLY A 137 -1.09 -7.25 -15.73
C GLY A 137 -1.76 -8.54 -16.19
N PRO A 138 -1.18 -9.22 -17.19
CA PRO A 138 -1.64 -10.55 -17.56
C PRO A 138 -1.34 -11.55 -16.43
N VAL A 139 -2.18 -12.56 -16.30
CA VAL A 139 -1.84 -13.78 -15.57
C VAL A 139 -0.69 -14.47 -16.33
N ALA A 140 0.39 -14.81 -15.63
CA ALA A 140 1.63 -15.28 -16.24
C ALA A 140 1.71 -16.82 -16.39
N SER A 141 0.76 -17.57 -15.81
CA SER A 141 0.74 -19.03 -15.91
C SER A 141 -0.68 -19.58 -15.81
N ALA A 142 -0.88 -20.82 -16.25
CA ALA A 142 -2.03 -21.63 -15.81
C ALA A 142 -2.03 -21.80 -14.27
N ASP A 143 -2.99 -22.49 -13.69
CA ASP A 143 -2.94 -22.79 -12.25
C ASP A 143 -2.01 -23.97 -11.95
N HIS A 144 -1.32 -23.94 -10.81
CA HIS A 144 -0.61 -25.11 -10.29
C HIS A 144 -1.62 -26.20 -9.92
N PRO A 145 -1.43 -27.45 -10.38
CA PRO A 145 -2.39 -28.53 -10.17
C PRO A 145 -2.66 -28.83 -8.69
N GLU A 146 -1.64 -28.82 -7.85
CA GLU A 146 -1.76 -29.11 -6.41
C GLU A 146 -2.02 -27.85 -5.56
N ARG A 147 -1.18 -26.82 -5.68
CA ARG A 147 -1.24 -25.60 -4.85
C ARG A 147 -2.42 -24.66 -5.16
N LYS A 148 -3.11 -24.84 -6.29
CA LYS A 148 -4.26 -24.02 -6.72
C LYS A 148 -3.94 -22.51 -6.73
N ALA A 149 -2.76 -22.17 -7.24
CA ALA A 149 -2.24 -20.81 -7.36
C ALA A 149 -1.75 -20.55 -8.78
N PHE A 150 -1.59 -19.29 -9.16
CA PHE A 150 -1.07 -18.88 -10.46
C PHE A 150 -0.01 -17.77 -10.29
N LEU A 151 0.84 -17.59 -11.29
CA LEU A 151 1.91 -16.60 -11.27
C LEU A 151 1.45 -15.26 -11.86
N VAL A 152 1.98 -14.18 -11.29
CA VAL A 152 1.77 -12.80 -11.72
C VAL A 152 3.12 -12.09 -11.75
N ASP A 153 3.42 -11.41 -12.84
CA ASP A 153 4.65 -10.61 -12.95
C ASP A 153 4.59 -9.41 -11.99
N ALA A 154 5.47 -9.40 -10.99
CA ALA A 154 5.53 -8.35 -9.97
C ALA A 154 5.92 -6.99 -10.55
N GLY A 155 6.47 -6.95 -11.77
CA GLY A 155 6.79 -5.73 -12.50
C GLY A 155 5.59 -4.78 -12.65
N LEU A 156 4.35 -5.26 -12.55
CA LEU A 156 3.16 -4.38 -12.52
C LEU A 156 3.21 -3.33 -11.39
N LEU A 157 3.97 -3.61 -10.34
CA LEU A 157 4.19 -2.71 -9.19
C LEU A 157 5.30 -1.66 -9.44
N LEU A 158 6.07 -1.79 -10.52
CA LEU A 158 7.06 -0.80 -10.97
C LEU A 158 6.34 0.31 -11.77
N SER A 159 5.38 0.94 -11.11
CA SER A 159 4.53 2.01 -11.62
C SER A 159 4.39 3.09 -10.55
N ASP A 160 3.78 4.22 -10.89
CA ASP A 160 3.66 5.36 -9.96
C ASP A 160 2.54 5.18 -8.93
N ILE A 161 2.42 3.98 -8.33
CA ILE A 161 1.47 3.68 -7.26
C ILE A 161 1.55 4.69 -6.10
N PRO A 162 2.75 5.13 -5.66
CA PRO A 162 2.85 6.10 -4.57
C PRO A 162 2.51 7.55 -4.99
N GLY A 163 2.21 7.80 -6.28
CA GLY A 163 1.85 9.11 -6.83
C GLY A 163 3.00 10.13 -6.82
N MET A 164 4.24 9.69 -6.96
CA MET A 164 5.41 10.57 -6.87
C MET A 164 5.55 11.49 -8.08
N SER A 165 5.10 11.10 -9.27
CA SER A 165 5.14 11.98 -10.45
C SER A 165 4.37 13.27 -10.18
N THR A 166 3.16 13.15 -9.62
CA THR A 166 2.34 14.30 -9.22
C THR A 166 3.02 15.14 -8.14
N ARG A 167 3.61 14.50 -7.12
CA ARG A 167 4.33 15.21 -6.06
C ARG A 167 5.55 15.95 -6.61
N LEU A 168 6.31 15.34 -7.50
CA LEU A 168 7.48 15.93 -8.16
C LEU A 168 7.05 17.12 -9.02
N GLU A 169 5.96 17.00 -9.76
CA GLU A 169 5.39 18.10 -10.54
C GLU A 169 4.94 19.26 -9.64
N MET A 170 4.29 18.98 -8.50
CA MET A 170 3.95 20.02 -7.53
C MET A 170 5.18 20.74 -6.98
N ALA A 171 6.26 20.01 -6.71
CA ALA A 171 7.48 20.54 -6.08
C ALA A 171 8.42 21.27 -7.05
N TYR A 172 8.46 20.87 -8.31
CA TYR A 172 9.44 21.34 -9.30
C TYR A 172 8.82 21.98 -10.54
N ARG A 173 7.50 21.82 -10.76
CA ARG A 173 6.80 22.23 -11.99
C ARG A 173 7.42 21.62 -13.25
N LEU A 174 7.88 20.38 -13.11
CA LEU A 174 8.47 19.56 -14.17
C LEU A 174 7.76 18.21 -14.24
N PRO A 175 7.42 17.71 -15.45
CA PRO A 175 6.74 16.44 -15.62
C PRO A 175 7.76 15.30 -15.55
N TYR A 176 7.90 14.70 -14.37
CA TYR A 176 8.64 13.45 -14.22
C TYR A 176 7.71 12.28 -14.47
N ASN A 177 8.19 11.28 -15.21
CA ASN A 177 7.46 10.07 -15.52
C ASN A 177 8.24 8.86 -14.99
N VAL A 178 7.52 7.80 -14.62
CA VAL A 178 8.14 6.53 -14.29
C VAL A 178 8.71 5.89 -15.55
N ASP A 179 9.97 5.50 -15.47
CA ASP A 179 10.65 4.68 -16.45
C ASP A 179 10.76 3.25 -15.93
N ARG A 180 9.78 2.44 -16.32
CA ARG A 180 9.69 1.03 -15.91
C ARG A 180 10.85 0.19 -16.45
N GLY A 181 11.45 0.56 -17.58
CA GLY A 181 12.56 -0.17 -18.18
C GLY A 181 13.86 -0.09 -17.37
N ASN A 182 14.03 0.99 -16.60
CA ASN A 182 15.15 1.19 -15.68
C ASN A 182 14.74 1.04 -14.21
N SER A 183 13.56 0.46 -13.94
CA SER A 183 13.08 0.17 -12.59
C SER A 183 13.21 -1.32 -12.30
N TYR A 184 13.53 -1.69 -11.06
CA TYR A 184 13.81 -3.09 -10.70
C TYR A 184 13.55 -3.37 -9.21
N PHE A 185 13.53 -4.65 -8.83
CA PHE A 185 13.47 -5.07 -7.43
C PHE A 185 14.87 -5.40 -6.90
N GLU A 186 15.31 -4.69 -5.87
CA GLU A 186 16.62 -4.91 -5.21
C GLU A 186 16.56 -6.14 -4.30
N LEU A 187 15.55 -6.18 -3.43
CA LEU A 187 15.39 -7.21 -2.41
C LEU A 187 13.94 -7.68 -2.38
N THR A 188 13.75 -8.97 -2.10
CA THR A 188 12.43 -9.57 -1.99
C THR A 188 12.44 -10.58 -0.85
N ARG A 189 11.40 -10.55 -0.02
CA ARG A 189 11.27 -11.46 1.12
C ARG A 189 9.83 -11.88 1.30
N ALA A 190 9.61 -13.16 1.61
CA ALA A 190 8.30 -13.70 1.91
C ALA A 190 8.35 -14.45 3.24
N ASP A 191 7.61 -13.92 4.23
CA ASP A 191 7.32 -14.52 5.52
C ASP A 191 5.84 -14.92 5.56
N GLU A 192 5.45 -15.89 6.39
CA GLU A 192 4.11 -16.53 6.38
C GLU A 192 2.92 -15.55 6.19
N LYS A 193 2.96 -14.38 6.85
CA LYS A 193 1.89 -13.37 6.82
C LYS A 193 2.25 -12.08 6.06
N LEU A 194 3.44 -12.02 5.46
CA LEU A 194 4.01 -10.83 4.86
C LEU A 194 4.82 -11.14 3.60
N THR A 195 4.49 -10.47 2.51
CA THR A 195 5.34 -10.44 1.30
C THR A 195 5.86 -9.02 1.15
N THR A 196 7.19 -8.86 1.08
CA THR A 196 7.85 -7.56 0.95
C THR A 196 8.70 -7.50 -0.32
N LEU A 197 8.52 -6.43 -1.11
CA LEU A 197 9.30 -6.15 -2.32
C LEU A 197 9.94 -4.76 -2.20
N ASN A 198 11.27 -4.70 -2.24
CA ASN A 198 12.02 -3.45 -2.31
C ASN A 198 12.26 -3.09 -3.77
N ALA A 199 11.53 -2.10 -4.25
CA ALA A 199 11.62 -1.59 -5.60
C ALA A 199 12.53 -0.35 -5.65
N LYS A 200 13.40 -0.29 -6.65
CA LYS A 200 14.07 0.93 -7.11
C LYS A 200 13.37 1.40 -8.37
N VAL A 201 12.70 2.55 -8.31
CA VAL A 201 11.92 3.09 -9.42
C VAL A 201 12.61 4.33 -9.98
N HIS A 202 12.84 4.32 -11.29
CA HIS A 202 13.44 5.43 -12.02
C HIS A 202 12.35 6.44 -12.42
N TYR A 203 12.59 7.71 -12.10
CA TYR A 203 11.79 8.84 -12.55
C TYR A 203 12.64 9.75 -13.41
N PHE A 204 12.11 10.16 -14.57
CA PHE A 204 12.83 11.02 -15.48
C PHE A 204 11.96 12.06 -16.15
N THR A 205 12.59 13.15 -16.59
CA THR A 205 12.00 14.12 -17.51
C THR A 205 12.94 14.31 -18.71
N PRO A 206 12.44 14.32 -19.95
CA PRO A 206 13.30 14.35 -21.13
C PRO A 206 14.06 15.68 -21.28
N ARG A 207 13.52 16.77 -20.75
CA ARG A 207 14.13 18.10 -20.80
C ARG A 207 13.69 18.96 -19.62
N ILE A 208 14.59 19.84 -19.20
CA ILE A 208 14.28 20.97 -18.33
C ILE A 208 14.20 22.21 -19.22
N PRO A 209 13.11 22.99 -19.17
CA PRO A 209 13.01 24.23 -19.94
C PRO A 209 14.19 25.17 -19.63
N ALA A 210 14.73 25.81 -20.66
CA ALA A 210 15.71 26.85 -20.47
C ALA A 210 15.11 27.99 -19.62
N PRO A 211 15.89 28.62 -18.72
CA PRO A 211 15.43 29.79 -17.99
C PRO A 211 14.93 30.86 -18.97
N PRO A 212 13.81 31.54 -18.67
CA PRO A 212 13.34 32.63 -19.51
C PRO A 212 14.37 33.77 -19.52
N LEU A 213 14.52 34.44 -20.67
CA LEU A 213 15.44 35.59 -20.80
C LEU A 213 15.06 36.75 -19.87
N VAL A 214 13.78 36.85 -19.51
CA VAL A 214 13.24 37.79 -18.53
C VAL A 214 12.76 37.01 -17.32
N ALA A 215 13.24 37.40 -16.13
CA ALA A 215 12.81 36.75 -14.90
C ALA A 215 11.30 36.97 -14.68
N PRO A 216 10.52 35.91 -14.39
CA PRO A 216 9.11 36.05 -14.11
C PRO A 216 8.89 36.83 -12.80
N PRO A 217 7.79 37.58 -12.68
CA PRO A 217 7.47 38.33 -11.46
C PRO A 217 7.18 37.41 -10.27
N VAL A 218 6.82 36.15 -10.53
CA VAL A 218 6.64 35.10 -9.54
C VAL A 218 7.82 34.13 -9.62
N PRO A 219 8.56 33.89 -8.52
CA PRO A 219 9.64 32.90 -8.50
C PRO A 219 9.12 31.52 -8.92
N VAL A 220 9.76 30.93 -9.92
CA VAL A 220 9.53 29.53 -10.31
C VAL A 220 10.41 28.61 -9.46
N PRO A 221 9.90 27.43 -9.06
CA PRO A 221 10.73 26.45 -8.37
C PRO A 221 11.93 26.05 -9.22
N THR A 222 13.13 26.01 -8.63
CA THR A 222 14.30 25.44 -9.29
C THR A 222 14.11 23.94 -9.52
N PRO A 223 14.76 23.34 -10.53
CA PRO A 223 14.90 21.88 -10.61
C PRO A 223 15.56 21.28 -9.36
N PRO A 224 15.52 19.96 -9.19
CA PRO A 224 16.23 19.29 -8.11
C PRO A 224 17.70 19.70 -8.01
N GLN A 225 18.22 19.85 -6.79
CA GLN A 225 19.62 20.28 -6.56
C GLN A 225 20.43 19.23 -5.78
N ALA A 226 19.77 18.26 -5.17
CA ALA A 226 20.41 17.15 -4.45
C ALA A 226 20.74 15.94 -5.36
N THR A 227 20.52 16.05 -6.67
CA THR A 227 20.80 15.02 -7.68
C THR A 227 21.89 15.49 -8.65
N PRO A 228 22.85 14.63 -9.07
CA PRO A 228 23.88 15.01 -10.04
C PRO A 228 23.32 15.47 -11.40
N ASP A 229 22.28 14.80 -11.91
CA ASP A 229 21.50 15.24 -13.06
C ASP A 229 20.05 15.46 -12.61
N PRO A 230 19.51 16.69 -12.62
CA PRO A 230 18.14 16.96 -12.20
C PRO A 230 17.08 16.28 -13.07
N ARG A 231 17.43 15.77 -14.26
CA ARG A 231 16.47 15.13 -15.18
C ARG A 231 16.15 13.69 -14.80
N SER A 232 16.97 13.05 -13.96
CA SER A 232 16.92 11.61 -13.70
C SER A 232 17.17 11.34 -12.22
N MET A 233 16.32 10.51 -11.61
CA MET A 233 16.46 10.13 -10.21
C MET A 233 15.88 8.75 -9.95
N PHE A 234 16.43 8.07 -8.95
CA PHE A 234 15.87 6.83 -8.44
C PHE A 234 15.24 7.06 -7.07
N MET A 235 14.05 6.51 -6.87
CA MET A 235 13.37 6.47 -5.58
C MET A 235 13.16 5.02 -5.16
N GLY A 236 13.37 4.73 -3.89
CA GLY A 236 13.18 3.39 -3.34
C GLY A 236 11.84 3.27 -2.65
N PHE A 237 11.12 2.18 -2.92
CA PHE A 237 9.85 1.86 -2.28
C PHE A 237 9.85 0.45 -1.70
N VAL A 238 9.28 0.31 -0.50
CA VAL A 238 9.06 -0.98 0.15
C VAL A 238 7.58 -1.29 0.08
N TYR A 239 7.21 -2.17 -0.86
CA TYR A 239 5.86 -2.68 -0.99
C TYR A 239 5.65 -3.85 -0.05
N ASN A 240 4.63 -3.77 0.79
CA ASN A 240 4.29 -4.81 1.76
C ASN A 240 2.86 -5.29 1.55
N PHE A 241 2.70 -6.59 1.33
CA PHE A 241 1.42 -7.28 1.34
C PHE A 241 1.29 -8.05 2.64
N ARG A 242 0.37 -7.64 3.51
CA ARG A 242 0.22 -8.21 4.85
C ARG A 242 -1.18 -8.78 5.04
N ALA A 243 -1.23 -10.01 5.57
CA ALA A 243 -2.50 -10.64 5.92
C ALA A 243 -3.19 -9.83 7.01
N LEU A 244 -4.51 -9.67 6.89
CA LEU A 244 -5.30 -9.10 7.97
C LEU A 244 -5.34 -10.07 9.16
N PRO A 245 -5.35 -9.59 10.41
CA PRO A 245 -5.56 -10.43 11.58
C PRO A 245 -6.89 -11.19 11.47
N GLU A 246 -6.90 -12.47 11.88
CA GLU A 246 -8.12 -13.28 11.92
C GLU A 246 -9.11 -12.73 12.95
N GLU A 247 -8.59 -12.35 14.12
CA GLU A 247 -9.37 -11.72 15.18
C GLU A 247 -9.42 -10.20 14.99
N LYS A 248 -10.64 -9.69 14.80
CA LYS A 248 -10.91 -8.27 14.67
C LYS A 248 -10.64 -7.54 15.98
N MET A 249 -9.90 -6.44 15.91
CA MET A 249 -9.75 -5.54 17.05
C MET A 249 -11.06 -4.77 17.27
N SER A 250 -11.48 -4.59 18.52
CA SER A 250 -12.65 -3.74 18.82
C SER A 250 -12.31 -2.27 18.61
N PRO A 251 -13.07 -1.54 17.76
CA PRO A 251 -12.84 -0.12 17.51
C PRO A 251 -13.19 0.71 18.74
N ARG A 252 -12.51 1.86 18.90
CA ARG A 252 -12.78 2.84 19.96
C ARG A 252 -12.96 4.21 19.33
N ARG A 253 -14.12 4.84 19.55
CA ARG A 253 -14.38 6.20 19.09
C ARG A 253 -13.44 7.19 19.76
N ALA A 254 -12.98 8.18 19.00
CA ALA A 254 -12.19 9.28 19.52
C ALA A 254 -13.07 10.23 20.35
N ASP A 255 -12.54 10.69 21.48
CA ASP A 255 -13.08 11.81 22.22
C ASP A 255 -12.47 13.10 21.67
N GLY A 256 -13.30 14.00 21.15
CA GLY A 256 -12.83 15.25 20.51
C GLY A 256 -12.11 16.22 21.44
N ARG A 257 -12.16 16.00 22.77
CA ARG A 257 -11.44 16.81 23.76
C ARG A 257 -9.99 16.36 23.93
N LEU A 258 -9.64 15.18 23.42
CA LEU A 258 -8.32 14.57 23.56
C LEU A 258 -7.63 14.48 22.20
N GLY A 259 -6.34 14.84 22.17
CA GLY A 259 -5.51 14.65 20.99
C GLY A 259 -5.22 13.17 20.78
N HIS A 260 -5.86 12.55 19.79
CA HIS A 260 -5.59 11.19 19.35
C HIS A 260 -5.18 11.18 17.88
N PHE A 261 -4.32 10.22 17.52
CA PHE A 261 -4.23 9.79 16.13
C PHE A 261 -5.50 9.02 15.79
N THR A 262 -6.16 9.38 14.70
CA THR A 262 -7.45 8.80 14.33
C THR A 262 -7.47 8.29 12.91
N GLU A 263 -8.15 7.16 12.73
CA GLU A 263 -8.67 6.71 11.46
C GLU A 263 -10.07 7.29 11.28
N THR A 264 -10.35 7.90 10.13
CA THR A 264 -11.60 8.63 9.90
C THR A 264 -12.30 8.11 8.66
N PHE A 265 -13.62 7.95 8.74
CA PHE A 265 -14.45 7.62 7.59
C PHE A 265 -15.82 8.30 7.73
N THR A 266 -16.57 8.29 6.63
CA THR A 266 -17.94 8.79 6.52
C THR A 266 -18.90 7.59 6.56
N ASP A 267 -19.72 7.52 7.60
CA ASP A 267 -20.78 6.52 7.78
C ASP A 267 -22.07 7.03 7.12
N LEU A 268 -22.44 6.43 5.99
CA LEU A 268 -23.61 6.74 5.18
C LEU A 268 -24.73 5.71 5.37
N SER A 269 -24.69 4.94 6.46
CA SER A 269 -25.70 3.92 6.75
C SER A 269 -27.00 4.50 7.31
N ASP A 270 -26.98 5.74 7.79
CA ASP A 270 -28.07 6.40 8.51
C ASP A 270 -28.16 7.88 8.09
N ASP A 271 -29.34 8.30 7.63
CA ASP A 271 -29.63 9.64 7.13
C ASP A 271 -30.07 10.62 8.24
N LEU A 272 -30.30 10.14 9.47
CA LEU A 272 -30.70 10.97 10.60
C LEU A 272 -29.51 11.68 11.27
N LYS A 273 -28.27 11.23 11.02
CA LYS A 273 -27.07 11.83 11.61
C LYS A 273 -26.67 13.10 10.88
N ALA A 274 -26.72 14.23 11.59
CA ALA A 274 -26.28 15.53 11.05
C ALA A 274 -24.80 15.57 10.62
N ASN A 275 -23.93 14.78 11.28
CA ASN A 275 -22.54 14.61 10.87
C ASN A 275 -22.24 13.11 10.69
N PRO A 276 -22.02 12.64 9.45
CA PRO A 276 -21.72 11.24 9.18
C PRO A 276 -20.27 10.86 9.48
N ARG A 277 -19.39 11.81 9.83
CA ARG A 277 -17.98 11.50 10.11
C ARG A 277 -17.82 10.72 11.42
N VAL A 278 -17.11 9.61 11.32
CA VAL A 278 -16.72 8.76 12.45
C VAL A 278 -15.21 8.75 12.56
N HIS A 279 -14.72 8.94 13.79
CA HIS A 279 -13.30 8.94 14.12
C HIS A 279 -13.00 7.81 15.11
N TYR A 280 -12.13 6.88 14.73
CA TYR A 280 -11.62 5.83 15.61
C TYR A 280 -10.18 6.11 16.01
N ILE A 281 -9.82 5.78 17.25
CA ILE A 281 -8.46 5.98 17.77
C ILE A 281 -7.52 4.89 17.24
N ASN A 282 -6.38 5.30 16.70
CA ASN A 282 -5.28 4.41 16.37
C ASN A 282 -4.58 3.99 17.66
N ARG A 283 -4.60 2.69 17.97
CA ARG A 283 -4.04 2.17 19.23
C ARG A 283 -3.41 0.79 19.05
N TRP A 284 -2.48 0.49 19.94
CA TRP A 284 -1.90 -0.84 20.09
C TRP A 284 -2.88 -1.81 20.74
N ARG A 285 -2.88 -3.07 20.29
CA ARG A 285 -3.54 -4.17 20.99
C ARG A 285 -2.65 -4.56 22.16
N LEU A 286 -3.00 -4.08 23.36
CA LEU A 286 -2.32 -4.40 24.60
C LEU A 286 -3.28 -5.09 25.54
N GLU A 287 -2.87 -6.27 25.99
CA GLU A 287 -3.58 -7.13 26.93
C GLU A 287 -2.61 -7.52 28.03
N LYS A 288 -3.04 -7.43 29.29
CA LYS A 288 -2.20 -7.81 30.42
C LYS A 288 -2.04 -9.33 30.43
N LYS A 289 -0.81 -9.79 30.65
CA LYS A 289 -0.53 -11.21 30.88
C LYS A 289 -1.25 -11.74 32.12
N ASP A 290 -1.31 -10.95 33.19
CA ASP A 290 -2.17 -11.15 34.34
C ASP A 290 -3.24 -10.04 34.40
N PRO A 291 -4.50 -10.33 34.02
CA PRO A 291 -5.58 -9.34 34.05
C PRO A 291 -5.93 -8.84 35.46
N ALA A 292 -5.67 -9.63 36.51
CA ALA A 292 -6.01 -9.30 37.89
C ALA A 292 -4.93 -8.46 38.57
N ALA A 293 -3.68 -8.51 38.08
CA ALA A 293 -2.59 -7.72 38.61
C ALA A 293 -2.80 -6.21 38.34
N ALA A 294 -2.52 -5.40 39.37
CA ALA A 294 -2.51 -3.94 39.24
C ALA A 294 -1.49 -3.50 38.18
N LEU A 295 -0.33 -4.16 38.15
CA LEU A 295 0.74 -3.94 37.20
C LEU A 295 1.18 -5.29 36.60
N SER A 296 1.10 -5.44 35.28
CA SER A 296 1.47 -6.66 34.55
C SER A 296 2.22 -6.32 33.28
N GLU A 297 3.14 -7.19 32.87
CA GLU A 297 3.67 -7.18 31.50
C GLU A 297 2.54 -7.44 30.49
N PRO A 298 2.62 -6.90 29.27
CA PRO A 298 1.69 -7.24 28.21
C PRO A 298 1.94 -8.65 27.67
N VAL A 299 0.91 -9.27 27.08
CA VAL A 299 1.04 -10.52 26.32
C VAL A 299 1.99 -10.34 25.13
N GLU A 300 1.78 -9.26 24.35
CA GLU A 300 2.69 -8.82 23.30
C GLU A 300 3.19 -7.39 23.59
N PRO A 301 4.49 -7.20 23.89
CA PRO A 301 5.03 -5.85 24.08
C PRO A 301 5.18 -5.10 22.76
N ILE A 302 5.09 -3.77 22.84
CA ILE A 302 5.36 -2.86 21.72
C ILE A 302 6.87 -2.83 21.50
N THR A 303 7.36 -3.63 20.55
CA THR A 303 8.78 -3.64 20.19
C THR A 303 9.07 -2.62 19.10
N TYR A 304 9.80 -1.56 19.45
CA TYR A 304 10.38 -0.61 18.50
C TYR A 304 11.80 -1.04 18.10
N TRP A 305 11.98 -1.25 16.81
CA TRP A 305 13.29 -1.49 16.22
C TRP A 305 13.97 -0.18 15.85
N MET A 306 15.11 0.07 16.47
CA MET A 306 15.98 1.18 16.14
C MET A 306 16.77 0.83 14.88
N ASP A 307 16.62 1.66 13.85
CA ASP A 307 17.29 1.52 12.57
C ASP A 307 18.81 1.43 12.72
N LYS A 308 19.44 0.52 11.96
CA LYS A 308 20.90 0.38 11.90
C LYS A 308 21.60 1.67 11.49
N ASN A 309 20.92 2.54 10.74
CA ASN A 309 21.43 3.85 10.33
C ASN A 309 21.59 4.86 11.48
N ILE A 310 21.03 4.60 12.67
CA ILE A 310 21.21 5.48 13.83
C ILE A 310 22.70 5.46 14.24
N PRO A 311 23.40 6.60 14.21
CA PRO A 311 24.82 6.64 14.57
C PRO A 311 25.05 6.09 15.99
N PRO A 312 26.07 5.27 16.24
CA PRO A 312 26.28 4.60 17.53
C PRO A 312 26.22 5.53 18.75
N LYS A 313 26.78 6.73 18.62
CA LYS A 313 26.77 7.76 19.68
C LYS A 313 25.37 8.24 20.12
N TYR A 314 24.34 8.05 19.30
CA TYR A 314 22.98 8.44 19.61
C TYR A 314 22.09 7.26 20.06
N ARG A 315 22.52 6.01 19.83
CA ARG A 315 21.69 4.82 20.09
C ARG A 315 21.19 4.79 21.54
N ALA A 316 22.08 4.96 22.52
CA ALA A 316 21.69 4.95 23.94
C ALA A 316 20.66 6.04 24.30
N ALA A 317 20.79 7.24 23.73
CA ALA A 317 19.84 8.33 23.98
C ALA A 317 18.48 8.07 23.33
N VAL A 318 18.47 7.53 22.11
CA VAL A 318 17.24 7.13 21.41
C VAL A 318 16.55 6.01 22.16
N GLU A 319 17.28 4.98 22.59
CA GLU A 319 16.77 3.87 23.39
C GLU A 319 16.11 4.36 24.68
N ALA A 320 16.81 5.21 25.44
CA ALA A 320 16.27 5.81 26.66
C ALA A 320 14.97 6.60 26.39
N GLY A 321 14.93 7.39 25.30
CA GLY A 321 13.73 8.13 24.90
C GLY A 321 12.54 7.24 24.54
N ILE A 322 12.79 6.06 23.94
CA ILE A 322 11.74 5.06 23.68
C ILE A 322 11.21 4.48 24.99
N LEU A 323 12.12 4.04 25.87
CA LEU A 323 11.77 3.37 27.13
C LEU A 323 11.09 4.31 28.14
N GLU A 324 11.31 5.62 28.03
CA GLU A 324 10.66 6.63 28.86
C GLU A 324 9.11 6.56 28.79
N TRP A 325 8.56 6.10 27.65
CA TRP A 325 7.11 5.91 27.50
C TRP A 325 6.54 4.87 28.47
N ASN A 326 7.35 3.94 28.99
CA ASN A 326 6.89 2.98 30.00
C ASN A 326 6.33 3.67 31.24
N LYS A 327 6.82 4.85 31.64
CA LYS A 327 6.27 5.61 32.77
C LYS A 327 4.79 5.98 32.57
N ALA A 328 4.36 6.19 31.32
CA ALA A 328 2.95 6.43 31.01
C ALA A 328 2.14 5.12 30.99
N PHE A 329 2.73 4.03 30.50
CA PHE A 329 2.09 2.71 30.48
C PHE A 329 1.92 2.09 31.88
N GLU A 330 2.85 2.36 32.79
CA GLU A 330 2.76 1.92 34.19
C GLU A 330 1.54 2.53 34.89
N LYS A 331 1.18 3.79 34.59
CA LYS A 331 -0.01 4.45 35.14
C LYS A 331 -1.32 3.80 34.69
N ILE A 332 -1.31 3.10 33.56
CA ILE A 332 -2.45 2.32 33.06
C ILE A 332 -2.28 0.82 33.33
N GLY A 333 -1.34 0.45 34.20
CA GLY A 333 -1.17 -0.89 34.74
C GLY A 333 -0.34 -1.84 33.87
N PHE A 334 0.44 -1.33 32.92
CA PHE A 334 1.38 -2.13 32.13
C PHE A 334 2.82 -1.87 32.54
N LYS A 335 3.55 -2.93 32.86
CA LYS A 335 5.00 -2.91 33.06
C LYS A 335 5.70 -3.29 31.77
N ASP A 336 6.81 -2.64 31.45
CA ASP A 336 7.65 -2.98 30.28
C ASP A 336 6.83 -3.11 28.98
N ALA A 337 5.84 -2.24 28.81
CA ALA A 337 4.94 -2.25 27.67
C ALA A 337 5.65 -1.96 26.35
N VAL A 338 6.69 -1.12 26.42
CA VAL A 338 7.51 -0.68 25.29
C VAL A 338 8.91 -1.25 25.45
N VAL A 339 9.39 -1.89 24.39
CA VAL A 339 10.74 -2.46 24.30
C VAL A 339 11.44 -1.83 23.11
N ALA A 340 12.67 -1.34 23.32
CA ALA A 340 13.53 -0.88 22.26
C ALA A 340 14.54 -1.99 21.90
N LYS A 341 14.76 -2.22 20.61
CA LYS A 341 15.78 -3.16 20.12
C LYS A 341 16.58 -2.54 19.00
N GLN A 342 17.91 -2.63 19.07
CA GLN A 342 18.77 -2.26 17.94
C GLN A 342 18.63 -3.29 16.83
N GLN A 343 18.28 -2.84 15.62
CA GLN A 343 18.35 -3.69 14.44
C GLN A 343 19.82 -4.13 14.22
N PRO A 344 20.09 -5.44 14.08
CA PRO A 344 21.42 -5.94 13.75
C PRO A 344 21.90 -5.43 12.38
N ASP A 345 23.21 -5.24 12.22
CA ASP A 345 23.77 -4.76 10.96
C ASP A 345 23.62 -5.79 9.82
N ASP A 346 23.61 -7.08 10.18
CA ASP A 346 23.43 -8.26 9.33
C ASP A 346 21.95 -8.70 9.19
N ALA A 347 21.00 -7.91 9.70
CA ALA A 347 19.58 -8.20 9.54
C ALA A 347 19.19 -8.35 8.05
N ASP A 348 18.54 -9.46 7.74
CA ASP A 348 18.01 -9.82 6.41
C ASP A 348 16.63 -9.20 6.13
N TRP A 349 16.12 -8.40 7.07
CA TRP A 349 14.82 -7.74 6.99
C TRP A 349 14.93 -6.22 6.98
N ASP A 350 13.96 -5.59 6.33
CA ASP A 350 13.85 -4.13 6.26
C ASP A 350 12.95 -3.60 7.39
N ASN A 351 13.43 -2.62 8.14
CA ASN A 351 12.63 -1.93 9.17
C ASN A 351 11.49 -1.09 8.59
N MET A 352 11.41 -1.04 7.26
CA MET A 352 10.30 -0.52 6.47
C MET A 352 9.23 -1.55 6.12
N ASP A 353 9.33 -2.75 6.65
CA ASP A 353 8.26 -3.72 6.53
C ASP A 353 7.03 -3.39 7.40
N ALA A 354 5.91 -4.08 7.15
CA ALA A 354 4.65 -3.87 7.87
C ALA A 354 4.53 -4.67 9.19
N SER A 355 5.55 -5.44 9.56
CA SER A 355 5.57 -6.31 10.75
C SER A 355 6.30 -5.69 11.95
N HIS A 356 7.29 -4.84 11.69
CA HIS A 356 8.14 -4.22 12.69
C HIS A 356 7.77 -2.75 12.91
N ALA A 357 7.52 -2.38 14.17
CA ALA A 357 7.56 -0.97 14.56
C ALA A 357 9.01 -0.50 14.48
N SER A 358 9.27 0.67 13.94
CA SER A 358 10.65 1.14 13.83
C SER A 358 10.82 2.63 14.02
N ILE A 359 11.98 3.01 14.55
CA ILE A 359 12.48 4.38 14.58
C ILE A 359 13.61 4.46 13.58
N ARG A 360 13.42 5.29 12.55
CA ARG A 360 14.27 5.36 11.38
C ARG A 360 15.03 6.66 11.35
N TRP A 361 16.28 6.57 10.91
CA TRP A 361 17.19 7.70 10.87
C TRP A 361 17.44 8.11 9.43
N PHE A 362 17.20 9.37 9.10
CA PHE A 362 17.47 9.88 7.77
C PHE A 362 18.12 11.26 7.80
N VAL A 363 18.78 11.58 6.68
CA VAL A 363 19.40 12.88 6.44
C VAL A 363 18.71 13.52 5.25
N ALA A 364 18.46 14.82 5.34
CA ALA A 364 17.69 15.61 4.42
C ALA A 364 18.28 17.01 4.28
N ARG A 365 18.36 17.49 3.04
CA ARG A 365 18.60 18.89 2.71
C ARG A 365 17.27 19.65 2.85
N THR A 366 17.01 20.18 4.05
CA THR A 366 15.82 20.97 4.35
C THR A 366 16.18 22.34 4.92
N TRP A 367 15.32 23.33 4.70
CA TRP A 367 15.41 24.64 5.34
C TRP A 367 15.01 24.60 6.84
N ALA A 368 14.25 23.57 7.25
CA ALA A 368 13.73 23.44 8.61
C ALA A 368 14.71 22.79 9.62
N SER A 369 15.84 22.26 9.16
CA SER A 369 16.90 21.72 10.00
C SER A 369 18.25 22.11 9.39
N PRO A 370 18.95 23.13 9.93
CA PRO A 370 20.26 23.57 9.43
C PRO A 370 21.31 22.45 9.47
N SER A 371 21.10 21.42 10.29
CA SER A 371 21.95 20.23 10.40
C SER A 371 21.58 19.09 9.44
N GLY A 372 20.42 19.19 8.78
CA GLY A 372 19.89 18.22 7.83
C GLY A 372 19.54 16.84 8.40
N ARG A 373 19.35 16.69 9.72
CA ARG A 373 19.06 15.38 10.35
C ARG A 373 17.62 15.32 10.85
N ALA A 374 16.97 14.17 10.69
CA ALA A 374 15.62 13.91 11.18
C ALA A 374 15.41 12.42 11.51
N MET A 375 14.41 12.16 12.36
CA MET A 375 13.94 10.81 12.68
C MET A 375 12.49 10.65 12.23
N SER A 376 12.12 9.47 11.76
CA SER A 376 10.72 9.06 11.58
C SER A 376 10.40 7.88 12.48
N ILE A 377 9.17 7.82 12.98
CA ILE A 377 8.69 6.73 13.82
C ILE A 377 7.52 6.07 13.08
N ARG A 378 7.58 4.75 12.91
CA ARG A 378 6.48 3.94 12.40
C ARG A 378 6.00 2.97 13.48
N ALA A 379 4.68 2.95 13.70
CA ALA A 379 4.00 1.79 14.27
C ALA A 379 3.67 0.81 13.11
N PRO A 380 3.86 -0.51 13.27
CA PRO A 380 3.48 -1.48 12.27
C PRO A 380 1.97 -1.45 12.16
N ALA A 381 1.45 -1.94 11.04
CA ALA A 381 0.03 -1.94 10.76
C ALA A 381 -0.73 -3.05 11.53
N ARG A 382 -0.44 -3.20 12.83
CA ARG A 382 -1.17 -4.01 13.79
C ARG A 382 -2.42 -3.29 14.32
N SER A 383 -2.64 -2.03 13.95
CA SER A 383 -3.71 -1.16 14.46
C SER A 383 -4.96 -1.07 13.56
N TRP A 384 -5.17 -2.01 12.64
CA TRP A 384 -6.35 -1.98 11.79
C TRP A 384 -7.48 -2.85 12.35
N THR A 385 -8.58 -2.18 12.70
CA THR A 385 -9.90 -2.76 12.96
C THR A 385 -10.55 -3.12 11.61
N PRO A 386 -10.84 -4.39 11.32
CA PRO A 386 -11.78 -4.71 10.26
C PRO A 386 -13.18 -4.56 10.84
N THR A 387 -13.79 -3.37 10.74
CA THR A 387 -15.25 -3.30 10.77
C THR A 387 -15.76 -3.98 9.50
N SER A 388 -16.60 -4.99 9.67
CA SER A 388 -17.55 -5.51 8.67
C SER A 388 -17.12 -5.35 7.20
N ALA A 389 -16.39 -6.35 6.69
CA ALA A 389 -16.54 -6.76 5.30
C ALA A 389 -17.58 -7.89 5.29
#